data_AF-A0A7X7RNG1-F1
#
_entry.id   AF-A0A7X7RNG1-F1
#
_cell.length_a   1.000
_cell.length_b   1.000
_cell.length_c   1.000
_cell.angle_alpha   90.00
_cell.angle_beta   90.00
_cell.angle_gamma   90.00
#
_symmetry.space_group_name_H-M   'P 1'
#
loop_
_entity.id
_entity.type
_entity.pdbx_description
1 polymer ?
#
loop_
_entity_poly.entity_id
_entity_poly.type
_entity_poly.pdbx_seq_one_letter_code
_entity_poly.pdbx_strand_id
1 'polypeptide(L)'
;MTYLRDGDGTWFGVASVVLYGDRRLVARTEVPAAERMRAEKMMSVKLIRPSDAFEFAYWEGVPGTASLDESAMLRQIRADLERIAPATWAALESLLQTLLTQAVQAGHREVETEALALLVKLRERQALWFNSQKLAFDAAMMQNNWKKAEKVAEFTKAVYSRVEDQRYFDVRKWKAGP
;
A
#
# COMPACT_ATOMS: atom_id res chain seq x y z
N MET A 1 -0.59 10.88 -15.43
CA MET A 1 0.24 11.99 -15.94
C MET A 1 -0.21 12.33 -17.36
N THR A 2 -0.39 13.60 -17.69
CA THR A 2 -0.66 14.04 -19.08
C THR A 2 0.64 14.47 -19.74
N TYR A 3 0.79 14.23 -21.04
CA TYR A 3 1.96 14.67 -21.81
C TYR A 3 1.57 15.03 -23.25
N LEU A 4 2.45 15.78 -23.91
CA LEU A 4 2.43 15.99 -25.35
C LEU A 4 3.64 15.29 -25.96
N ARG A 5 3.45 14.68 -27.12
CA ARG A 5 4.53 14.05 -27.89
C ARG A 5 4.49 14.57 -29.31
N ASP A 6 5.62 15.11 -29.75
CA ASP A 6 5.83 15.51 -31.13
C ASP A 6 6.55 14.37 -31.89
N GLY A 7 6.10 14.11 -33.12
CA GLY A 7 6.56 13.01 -33.99
C GLY A 7 5.89 13.11 -35.36
N ASP A 8 5.21 12.05 -35.82
CA ASP A 8 4.36 12.02 -37.04
C ASP A 8 3.07 12.89 -36.89
N GLY A 9 3.17 14.02 -36.19
CA GLY A 9 2.07 14.85 -35.69
C GLY A 9 2.21 15.13 -34.20
N THR A 10 1.42 16.08 -33.67
CA THR A 10 1.34 16.36 -32.24
C THR A 10 0.26 15.50 -31.60
N TRP A 11 0.65 14.73 -30.60
CA TRP A 11 -0.22 13.81 -29.87
C TRP A 11 -0.40 14.28 -28.43
N PHE A 12 -1.64 14.23 -27.94
CA PHE A 12 -1.95 14.37 -26.52
C PHE A 12 -2.10 12.99 -25.89
N GLY A 13 -1.39 12.78 -24.79
CA GLY A 13 -1.31 11.48 -24.13
C GLY A 13 -1.64 11.53 -22.64
N VAL A 14 -2.22 10.45 -22.14
CA VAL A 14 -2.35 10.15 -20.70
C VAL A 14 -1.57 8.88 -20.42
N ALA A 15 -0.66 8.93 -19.46
CA ALA A 15 0.08 7.79 -18.95
C ALA A 15 -0.34 7.48 -17.50
N SER A 16 -0.67 6.22 -17.25
CA SER A 16 -0.76 5.63 -15.91
C SER A 16 0.51 4.83 -15.64
N VAL A 17 1.20 5.14 -14.54
CA VAL A 17 2.46 4.51 -14.15
C VAL A 17 2.26 3.80 -12.83
N VAL A 18 2.69 2.55 -12.75
CA VAL A 18 2.72 1.74 -11.52
C VAL A 18 4.12 1.16 -11.38
N LEU A 19 4.73 1.30 -10.21
CA LEU A 19 5.95 0.57 -9.86
C LEU A 19 5.54 -0.66 -9.05
N TYR A 20 6.12 -1.81 -9.36
CA TYR A 20 5.89 -3.05 -8.63
C TYR A 20 7.18 -3.85 -8.59
N GLY A 21 7.75 -4.00 -7.40
CA GLY A 21 9.12 -4.51 -7.22
C GLY A 21 10.12 -3.67 -8.01
N ASP A 22 10.86 -4.32 -8.92
CA ASP A 22 11.81 -3.70 -9.84
C ASP A 22 11.18 -3.29 -11.20
N ARG A 23 9.88 -3.55 -11.39
CA ARG A 23 9.19 -3.32 -12.66
C ARG A 23 8.47 -2.00 -12.67
N ARG A 24 8.53 -1.33 -13.81
CA ARG A 24 7.69 -0.17 -14.14
C ARG A 24 6.67 -0.56 -15.20
N LEU A 25 5.39 -0.53 -14.83
CA LEU A 25 4.26 -0.76 -15.72
C LEU A 25 3.73 0.59 -16.18
N VAL A 26 3.63 0.78 -17.50
CA VAL A 26 3.13 2.03 -18.10
C VAL A 26 2.02 1.71 -19.09
N ALA A 27 0.81 2.17 -18.77
CA ALA A 27 -0.32 2.17 -19.70
C ALA A 27 -0.46 3.57 -20.30
N ARG A 28 -0.39 3.67 -21.63
CA ARG A 28 -0.49 4.94 -22.36
C ARG A 28 -1.71 4.91 -23.28
N THR A 29 -2.42 6.02 -23.33
CA THR A 29 -3.44 6.30 -24.34
C THR A 29 -3.13 7.63 -24.97
N GLU A 30 -3.03 7.64 -26.30
CA GLU A 30 -2.70 8.83 -27.10
C GLU A 30 -3.84 9.11 -28.09
N VAL A 31 -4.09 10.38 -28.36
CA VAL A 31 -4.97 10.86 -29.44
C VAL A 31 -4.28 12.02 -30.15
N PRO A 32 -4.62 12.30 -31.43
CA PRO A 32 -4.16 13.52 -32.09
C PRO A 32 -4.54 14.73 -31.23
N ALA A 33 -3.61 15.66 -31.03
CA ALA A 33 -3.83 16.79 -30.11
C ALA A 33 -5.04 17.65 -30.52
N ALA A 34 -5.32 17.75 -31.83
CA ALA A 34 -6.50 18.42 -32.37
C ALA A 34 -7.83 17.81 -31.87
N GLU A 35 -7.85 16.52 -31.51
CA GLU A 35 -9.04 15.80 -31.07
C GLU A 35 -9.14 15.69 -29.53
N ARG A 36 -8.21 16.29 -28.78
CA ARG A 36 -8.14 16.21 -27.31
C ARG A 36 -9.49 16.48 -26.64
N MET A 37 -10.14 17.59 -27.02
CA MET A 37 -11.41 18.00 -26.41
C MET A 37 -12.52 16.97 -26.64
N ARG A 38 -12.52 16.31 -27.81
CA ARG A 38 -13.51 15.27 -28.12
C ARG A 38 -13.21 13.96 -27.38
N ALA A 39 -11.93 13.65 -27.17
CA ALA A 39 -11.49 12.42 -26.54
C ALA A 39 -11.38 12.48 -25.00
N GLU A 40 -11.56 13.65 -24.37
CA GLU A 40 -11.29 13.88 -22.94
C GLU A 40 -11.93 12.82 -22.03
N LYS A 41 -13.22 12.54 -22.22
CA LYS A 41 -13.94 11.54 -21.41
C LYS A 41 -13.34 10.14 -21.56
N MET A 42 -12.99 9.74 -22.78
CA MET A 42 -12.37 8.43 -23.04
C MET A 42 -10.98 8.33 -22.39
N MET A 43 -10.20 9.41 -22.46
CA MET A 43 -8.85 9.48 -21.90
C MET A 43 -8.83 9.55 -20.36
N SER A 44 -9.96 9.90 -19.72
CA SER A 44 -10.10 9.93 -18.26
C SER A 44 -10.28 8.54 -17.62
N VAL A 45 -10.45 7.48 -18.42
CA VAL A 45 -10.67 6.12 -17.91
C VAL A 45 -9.40 5.57 -17.26
N LYS A 46 -9.54 4.99 -16.07
CA LYS A 46 -8.45 4.25 -15.41
C LYS A 46 -8.09 3.01 -16.24
N LEU A 47 -6.89 3.01 -16.81
CA LEU A 47 -6.37 1.94 -17.66
C LEU A 47 -5.82 0.74 -16.87
N ILE A 48 -5.39 0.98 -15.63
CA ILE A 48 -4.87 -0.04 -14.73
C ILE A 48 -5.86 -0.23 -13.60
N ARG A 49 -6.27 -1.48 -13.38
CA ARG A 49 -7.11 -1.90 -12.25
C ARG A 49 -6.40 -3.03 -11.50
N PRO A 50 -5.86 -2.78 -10.30
CA PRO A 50 -5.33 -3.85 -9.47
C PRO A 50 -6.46 -4.79 -9.05
N SER A 51 -6.14 -6.07 -8.88
CA SER A 51 -7.04 -7.00 -8.18
C SER A 51 -6.92 -6.81 -6.67
N ASP A 52 -7.91 -7.24 -5.90
CA ASP A 52 -7.86 -7.15 -4.44
C ASP A 52 -6.63 -7.88 -3.86
N ALA A 53 -6.28 -9.04 -4.43
CA ALA A 53 -5.07 -9.78 -4.05
C ALA A 53 -3.78 -8.98 -4.32
N PHE A 54 -3.76 -8.16 -5.36
CA PHE A 54 -2.62 -7.31 -5.68
C PHE A 54 -2.42 -6.21 -4.63
N GLU A 55 -3.48 -5.70 -4.00
CA GLU A 55 -3.35 -4.67 -2.95
C GLU A 55 -2.53 -5.17 -1.75
N PHE A 56 -2.76 -6.43 -1.33
CA PHE A 56 -1.97 -7.03 -0.25
C PHE A 56 -0.54 -7.34 -0.66
N ALA A 57 -0.30 -7.69 -1.92
CA ALA A 57 1.02 -8.02 -2.43
C ALA A 57 1.83 -6.80 -2.88
N TYR A 58 1.22 -5.62 -3.03
CA TYR A 58 1.86 -4.47 -3.65
C TYR A 58 3.07 -3.96 -2.85
N TRP A 59 4.20 -3.82 -3.52
CA TRP A 59 5.41 -3.21 -2.94
C TRP A 59 6.21 -2.54 -4.05
N GLU A 60 6.99 -1.53 -3.68
CA GLU A 60 7.92 -0.84 -4.58
C GLU A 60 9.35 -1.08 -4.10
N GLY A 61 10.26 -1.45 -5.00
CA GLY A 61 11.65 -1.63 -4.67
C GLY A 61 12.36 -0.30 -4.41
N VAL A 62 13.21 -0.27 -3.39
CA VAL A 62 14.02 0.92 -3.04
C VAL A 62 15.45 0.72 -3.54
N PRO A 63 15.91 1.42 -4.58
CA PRO A 63 17.28 1.26 -5.08
C PRO A 63 18.32 1.59 -4.00
N GLY A 64 19.42 0.85 -3.98
CA GLY A 64 20.57 1.18 -3.11
C GLY A 64 20.45 0.73 -1.65
N THR A 65 19.53 -0.18 -1.33
CA THR A 65 19.51 -0.84 -0.02
C THR A 65 20.81 -1.62 0.21
N ALA A 66 21.45 -1.42 1.36
CA ALA A 66 22.61 -2.19 1.77
C ALA A 66 22.27 -3.68 1.79
N SER A 67 23.18 -4.54 1.32
CA SER A 67 23.02 -5.99 1.39
C SER A 67 23.18 -6.47 2.83
N LEU A 68 22.24 -7.29 3.30
CA LEU A 68 22.16 -7.85 4.64
C LEU A 68 21.99 -9.37 4.53
N ASP A 69 22.17 -10.09 5.63
CA ASP A 69 21.95 -11.53 5.68
C ASP A 69 20.44 -11.86 5.57
N GLU A 70 20.02 -12.27 4.37
CA GLU A 70 18.63 -12.66 4.05
C GLU A 70 18.10 -13.76 4.97
N SER A 71 18.94 -14.74 5.35
CA SER A 71 18.55 -15.86 6.20
C SER A 71 18.33 -15.43 7.65
N ALA A 72 19.13 -14.50 8.15
CA ALA A 72 18.88 -13.87 9.45
C ALA A 72 17.61 -13.02 9.41
N MET A 73 17.41 -12.23 8.35
CA MET A 73 16.22 -11.40 8.18
C MET A 73 14.93 -12.20 8.10
N LEU A 74 14.88 -13.28 7.30
CA LEU A 74 13.73 -14.16 7.23
C LEU A 74 13.37 -14.76 8.59
N ARG A 75 14.37 -15.24 9.36
CA ARG A 75 14.15 -15.76 10.71
C ARG A 75 13.58 -14.70 11.65
N GLN A 76 14.12 -13.49 11.60
CA GLN A 76 13.64 -12.36 12.40
C GLN A 76 12.20 -11.99 12.04
N ILE A 77 11.91 -11.82 10.75
CA ILE A 77 10.57 -11.50 10.24
C ILE A 77 9.55 -12.55 10.69
N ARG A 78 9.87 -13.84 10.54
CA ARG A 78 8.98 -14.92 10.98
C ARG A 78 8.69 -14.84 12.49
N ALA A 79 9.71 -14.61 13.31
CA ALA A 79 9.55 -14.49 14.76
C ALA A 79 8.72 -13.26 15.16
N ASP A 80 8.97 -12.10 14.54
CA ASP A 80 8.26 -10.86 14.79
C ASP A 80 6.80 -10.93 14.33
N LEU A 81 6.55 -11.64 13.22
CA LEU A 81 5.21 -11.88 12.74
C LEU A 81 4.42 -12.75 13.73
N GLU A 82 5.02 -13.71 14.44
CA GLU A 82 4.28 -14.49 15.45
C GLU A 82 4.02 -13.70 16.75
N ARG A 83 4.88 -12.74 17.11
CA ARG A 83 4.76 -11.92 18.34
C ARG A 83 4.07 -10.58 18.10
N ILE A 84 3.22 -10.51 17.08
CA ILE A 84 2.84 -9.24 16.46
C ILE A 84 2.08 -8.31 17.41
N ALA A 85 2.61 -7.11 17.61
CA ALA A 85 1.92 -6.02 18.29
C ALA A 85 1.72 -4.88 17.30
N PRO A 86 0.61 -4.11 17.38
CA PRO A 86 0.37 -3.01 16.44
C PRO A 86 1.52 -2.00 16.33
N ALA A 87 2.26 -1.79 17.42
CA ALA A 87 3.42 -0.90 17.48
C ALA A 87 4.62 -1.36 16.62
N THR A 88 4.74 -2.66 16.29
CA THR A 88 5.90 -3.21 15.56
C THR A 88 5.66 -3.33 14.06
N TRP A 89 4.43 -3.16 13.58
CA TRP A 89 4.06 -3.35 12.17
C TRP A 89 4.85 -2.47 11.21
N ALA A 90 5.00 -1.20 11.55
CA ALA A 90 5.72 -0.23 10.74
C ALA A 90 7.19 -0.61 10.52
N ALA A 91 7.83 -1.19 11.53
CA ALA A 91 9.21 -1.68 11.46
C ALA A 91 9.28 -3.00 10.67
N LEU A 92 8.35 -3.92 10.92
CA LEU A 92 8.28 -5.21 10.23
C LEU A 92 8.03 -5.05 8.72
N GLU A 93 7.14 -4.13 8.31
CA GLU A 93 6.92 -3.83 6.90
C GLU A 93 8.17 -3.25 6.22
N SER A 94 8.90 -2.37 6.91
CA SER A 94 10.17 -1.84 6.41
C SER A 94 11.23 -2.94 6.24
N LEU A 95 11.30 -3.89 7.18
CA LEU A 95 12.22 -5.02 7.10
C LEU A 95 11.87 -5.96 5.93
N LEU A 96 10.58 -6.22 5.73
CA LEU A 96 10.06 -6.98 4.58
C LEU A 96 10.37 -6.31 3.24
N GLN A 97 10.21 -4.98 3.14
CA GLN A 97 10.54 -4.23 1.93
C GLN A 97 12.03 -4.29 1.60
N THR A 98 12.89 -4.21 2.61
CA THR A 98 14.35 -4.38 2.43
C THR A 98 14.68 -5.79 1.93
N LEU A 99 14.08 -6.83 2.53
CA LEU A 99 14.30 -8.22 2.11
C LEU A 99 13.83 -8.45 0.66
N LEU A 100 12.64 -7.98 0.32
CA LEU A 100 12.07 -8.08 -1.04
C LEU A 100 12.97 -7.39 -2.06
N THR A 101 13.44 -6.18 -1.74
CA THR A 101 14.33 -5.42 -2.60
C THR A 101 15.64 -6.17 -2.84
N GLN A 102 16.27 -6.70 -1.79
CA GLN A 102 17.51 -7.49 -1.89
C GLN A 102 17.29 -8.75 -2.72
N ALA A 103 16.24 -9.52 -2.43
CA ALA A 103 15.96 -10.78 -3.10
C ALA A 103 15.72 -10.57 -4.61
N VAL A 104 14.99 -9.51 -4.99
CA VAL A 104 14.79 -9.17 -6.41
C VAL A 104 16.09 -8.74 -7.08
N GLN A 105 16.89 -7.88 -6.43
CA GLN A 105 18.17 -7.44 -6.98
C GLN A 105 19.18 -8.57 -7.15
N ALA A 106 19.18 -9.54 -6.23
CA ALA A 106 20.04 -10.73 -6.28
C ALA A 106 19.45 -11.87 -7.16
N GLY A 107 18.19 -11.77 -7.58
CA GLY A 107 17.50 -12.81 -8.34
C GLY A 107 17.10 -14.05 -7.52
N HIS A 108 17.06 -13.93 -6.18
CA HIS A 108 16.72 -15.00 -5.25
C HIS A 108 15.20 -15.24 -5.20
N ARG A 109 14.66 -15.95 -6.20
CA ARG A 109 13.21 -16.16 -6.39
C ARG A 109 12.50 -16.83 -5.22
N GLU A 110 13.15 -17.75 -4.52
CA GLU A 110 12.56 -18.44 -3.36
C GLU A 110 12.35 -17.47 -2.20
N VAL A 111 13.37 -16.64 -1.91
CA VAL A 111 13.33 -15.61 -0.86
C VAL A 111 12.31 -14.53 -1.23
N GLU A 112 12.26 -14.09 -2.49
CA GLU A 112 11.26 -13.15 -3.00
C GLU A 112 9.83 -13.67 -2.73
N THR A 113 9.56 -14.92 -3.13
CA THR A 113 8.24 -15.55 -2.98
C THR A 113 7.84 -15.64 -1.52
N GLU A 114 8.77 -16.05 -0.65
CA GLU A 114 8.50 -16.18 0.77
C GLU A 114 8.28 -14.82 1.45
N ALA A 115 9.13 -13.84 1.17
CA ALA A 115 8.99 -12.49 1.71
C ALA A 115 7.66 -11.85 1.28
N LEU A 116 7.23 -12.09 0.03
CA LEU A 116 5.94 -11.62 -0.47
C LEU A 116 4.77 -12.26 0.28
N ALA A 117 4.81 -13.57 0.52
CA ALA A 117 3.79 -14.26 1.30
C ALA A 117 3.71 -13.73 2.75
N LEU A 118 4.86 -13.42 3.36
CA LEU A 118 4.92 -12.82 4.70
C LEU A 118 4.37 -11.39 4.72
N LEU A 119 4.60 -10.60 3.67
CA LEU A 119 4.02 -9.26 3.50
C LEU A 119 2.48 -9.32 3.40
N VAL A 120 1.96 -10.24 2.60
CA VAL A 120 0.51 -10.47 2.49
C VAL A 120 -0.07 -10.84 3.85
N LYS A 121 0.53 -11.82 4.55
CA LYS A 121 0.08 -12.27 5.89
C LYS A 121 0.11 -11.12 6.92
N LEU A 122 1.12 -10.24 6.87
CA LEU A 122 1.18 -9.04 7.71
C LEU A 122 -0.03 -8.14 7.45
N ARG A 123 -0.29 -7.80 6.19
CA ARG A 123 -1.34 -6.86 5.81
C ARG A 123 -2.75 -7.41 6.06
N GLU A 124 -2.98 -8.70 5.87
CA GLU A 124 -4.23 -9.37 6.27
C GLU A 124 -4.50 -9.19 7.77
N ARG A 125 -3.47 -9.40 8.62
CA ARG A 125 -3.58 -9.21 10.07
C ARG A 125 -3.85 -7.75 10.45
N GLN A 126 -3.18 -6.81 9.80
CA GLN A 126 -3.44 -5.38 9.99
C GLN A 126 -4.88 -5.02 9.60
N ALA A 127 -5.38 -5.53 8.46
CA ALA A 127 -6.74 -5.29 8.01
C ALA A 127 -7.79 -5.84 8.99
N LEU A 128 -7.60 -7.10 9.44
CA LEU A 128 -8.46 -7.72 10.44
C LEU A 128 -8.47 -6.93 11.75
N TRP A 129 -7.30 -6.50 12.22
CA TRP A 129 -7.22 -5.69 13.44
C TRP A 129 -7.90 -4.34 13.28
N PHE A 130 -7.67 -3.61 12.19
CA PHE A 130 -8.34 -2.34 11.93
C PHE A 130 -9.87 -2.48 11.90
N ASN A 131 -10.36 -3.52 11.23
CA ASN A 131 -11.79 -3.83 11.19
C ASN A 131 -12.35 -4.11 12.59
N SER A 132 -11.59 -4.83 13.44
CA SER A 132 -12.00 -5.05 14.83
C SER A 132 -12.05 -3.75 15.66
N GLN A 133 -11.12 -2.82 15.45
CA GLN A 133 -11.15 -1.51 16.10
C GLN A 133 -12.35 -0.68 15.63
N LYS A 134 -12.66 -0.72 14.34
CA LYS A 134 -13.83 -0.04 13.78
C LYS A 134 -15.12 -0.55 14.41
N LEU A 135 -15.30 -1.86 14.50
CA LEU A 135 -16.45 -2.48 15.18
C LEU A 135 -16.52 -2.09 16.67
N ALA A 136 -15.38 -2.07 17.36
CA ALA A 136 -15.32 -1.66 18.77
C ALA A 136 -15.69 -0.18 18.98
N PHE A 137 -15.27 0.70 18.05
CA PHE A 137 -15.65 2.11 18.02
C PHE A 137 -17.15 2.26 17.78
N ASP A 138 -17.69 1.64 16.72
CA ASP A 138 -19.10 1.70 16.36
C ASP A 138 -20.00 1.18 17.50
N ALA A 139 -19.63 0.05 18.12
CA ALA A 139 -20.34 -0.49 19.27
C ALA A 139 -20.32 0.45 20.49
N ALA A 140 -19.21 1.14 20.75
CA ALA A 140 -19.12 2.12 21.82
C ALA A 140 -19.98 3.37 21.55
N MET A 141 -20.03 3.83 20.30
CA MET A 141 -20.90 4.92 19.85
C MET A 141 -22.39 4.54 20.02
N MET A 142 -22.79 3.34 19.59
CA MET A 142 -24.17 2.86 19.73
C MET A 142 -24.63 2.74 21.20
N GLN A 143 -23.68 2.53 22.13
CA GLN A 143 -23.93 2.46 23.57
C GLN A 143 -23.86 3.84 24.25
N ASN A 144 -23.67 4.94 23.49
CA ASN A 144 -23.39 6.28 24.01
C ASN A 144 -22.18 6.32 24.97
N ASN A 145 -21.24 5.38 24.83
CA ASN A 145 -20.03 5.30 25.65
C ASN A 145 -18.90 6.08 24.96
N TRP A 146 -19.03 7.41 24.98
CA TRP A 146 -18.11 8.32 24.30
C TRP A 146 -16.66 8.17 24.77
N LYS A 147 -16.43 7.92 26.07
CA LYS A 147 -15.08 7.70 26.62
C LYS A 147 -14.41 6.46 26.01
N LYS A 148 -15.16 5.37 25.84
CA LYS A 148 -14.64 4.15 25.21
C LYS A 148 -14.39 4.37 23.72
N ALA A 149 -15.31 5.03 23.02
CA ALA A 149 -15.15 5.36 21.60
C ALA A 149 -13.89 6.22 21.36
N GLU A 150 -13.68 7.27 22.17
CA GLU A 150 -12.50 8.12 22.11
C GLU A 150 -11.20 7.32 22.34
N LYS A 151 -11.17 6.47 23.37
CA LYS A 151 -9.99 5.62 23.65
C LYS A 151 -9.64 4.69 22.48
N VAL A 152 -10.64 4.07 21.86
CA VAL A 152 -10.42 3.21 20.68
C VAL A 152 -9.91 4.03 19.49
N ALA A 153 -10.48 5.21 19.25
CA ALA A 153 -10.05 6.10 18.18
C ALA A 153 -8.61 6.57 18.36
N GLU A 154 -8.24 7.07 19.55
CA GLU A 154 -6.88 7.53 19.84
C GLU A 154 -5.84 6.41 19.75
N PHE A 155 -6.15 5.23 20.28
CA PHE A 155 -5.27 4.07 20.15
C PHE A 155 -5.07 3.68 18.68
N THR A 156 -6.14 3.67 17.89
CA THR A 156 -6.06 3.32 16.45
C THR A 156 -5.29 4.37 15.65
N LYS A 157 -5.44 5.66 15.98
CA LYS A 157 -4.66 6.76 15.38
C LYS A 157 -3.16 6.63 15.65
N ALA A 158 -2.79 6.21 16.86
CA ALA A 158 -1.39 6.01 17.23
C ALA A 158 -0.74 4.88 16.41
N VAL A 159 -1.47 3.81 16.14
CA VAL A 159 -1.02 2.69 15.30
C VAL A 159 -0.89 3.10 13.83
N TYR A 160 -1.90 3.78 13.28
CA TYR A 160 -1.92 4.23 11.88
C TYR A 160 -1.55 5.72 11.76
N SER A 161 -0.24 5.98 11.92
CA SER A 161 0.36 7.32 11.93
C SER A 161 1.02 7.74 10.61
N ARG A 162 1.20 6.81 9.66
CA ARG A 162 1.78 7.06 8.33
C ARG A 162 0.73 7.55 7.33
N VAL A 163 1.01 8.64 6.61
CA VAL A 163 0.05 9.28 5.69
C VAL A 163 -0.18 8.45 4.42
N GLU A 164 0.77 7.59 4.09
CA GLU A 164 0.76 6.71 2.93
C GLU A 164 -0.25 5.55 3.09
N ASP A 165 -0.70 5.28 4.33
CA ASP A 165 -1.70 4.26 4.63
C ASP A 165 -3.11 4.87 4.61
N GLN A 166 -4.00 4.41 3.75
CA GLN A 166 -5.38 4.93 3.66
C GLN A 166 -6.12 4.89 5.01
N ARG A 167 -5.81 3.93 5.88
CA ARG A 167 -6.41 3.79 7.22
C ARG A 167 -6.09 4.99 8.13
N TYR A 168 -4.98 5.69 7.88
CA TYR A 168 -4.64 6.96 8.52
C TYR A 168 -5.77 7.98 8.38
N PHE A 169 -6.32 8.11 7.17
CA PHE A 169 -7.38 9.07 6.90
C PHE A 169 -8.72 8.59 7.44
N ASP A 170 -8.98 7.29 7.40
CA ASP A 170 -10.25 6.73 7.84
C ASP A 170 -10.43 6.82 9.36
N VAL A 171 -9.39 6.50 10.15
CA VAL A 171 -9.46 6.62 11.61
C VAL A 171 -9.62 8.06 12.09
N ARG A 172 -9.11 9.04 11.32
CA ARG A 172 -9.26 10.48 11.66
C ARG A 172 -10.68 10.99 11.46
N LYS A 173 -11.54 10.26 10.74
CA LYS A 173 -12.97 10.54 10.64
C LYS A 173 -13.73 10.06 11.87
N TRP A 174 -13.13 9.22 12.73
CA TRP A 174 -13.78 8.70 13.93
C TRP A 174 -13.82 9.79 15.00
N LYS A 175 -14.98 10.42 15.13
CA LYS A 175 -15.27 11.46 16.12
C LYS A 175 -16.18 10.90 17.19
N ALA A 176 -15.70 10.85 18.42
CA ALA A 176 -16.55 10.63 19.58
C ALA A 176 -17.09 12.00 20.03
N GLY A 177 -18.41 12.12 20.15
CA GLY A 177 -19.08 13.31 20.65
C GLY A 177 -20.52 12.97 21.03
N PRO A 178 -21.12 13.68 21.99
CA PRO A 178 -22.56 13.64 22.18
C PRO A 178 -23.31 14.14 20.93
#